data_AF-A0A4R3J9C1-F1
#
_entry.id   AF-A0A4R3J9C1-F1
#
_cell.length_a   1.000
_cell.length_b   1.000
_cell.length_c   1.000
_cell.angle_alpha   90.00
_cell.angle_beta   90.00
_cell.angle_gamma   90.00
#
_symmetry.space_group_name_H-M   'P 1'
#
loop_
_entity.id
_entity.type
_entity.pdbx_description
1 polymer ?
#
loop_
_entity_poly.entity_id
_entity_poly.type
_entity_poly.pdbx_seq_one_letter_code
_entity_poly.pdbx_strand_id
1 'polypeptide(L)'
;MHRLGDRNAHYWLALRMAKATGADLTGAVEAHALEQADWATMVERCRACTWAEGCQRWLSDPENAQASVPVDCANQDRFSALSALRKATPEA
;
A
#
# COMPACT_ATOMS: atom_id res chain seq x y z
N MET A 1 0.73 24.77 -0.31
CA MET A 1 0.39 23.72 -1.30
C MET A 1 1.64 22.90 -1.56
N HIS A 2 1.59 21.59 -1.34
CA HIS A 2 2.70 20.67 -1.68
C HIS A 2 2.50 20.17 -3.12
N ARG A 3 3.59 19.99 -3.86
CA ARG A 3 3.56 19.45 -5.23
C ARG A 3 3.28 17.95 -5.16
N LEU A 4 2.37 17.46 -5.98
CA LEU A 4 2.09 16.03 -6.08
C LEU A 4 3.36 15.25 -6.47
N GLY A 5 3.56 14.10 -5.84
CA GLY A 5 4.59 13.15 -6.23
C GLY A 5 4.32 12.50 -7.59
N ASP A 6 5.37 11.94 -8.20
CA ASP A 6 5.26 11.26 -9.49
C ASP A 6 4.34 10.03 -9.42
N ARG A 7 3.48 9.88 -10.42
CA ARG A 7 2.49 8.80 -10.47
C ARG A 7 3.13 7.42 -10.45
N ASN A 8 4.15 7.21 -11.27
CA ASN A 8 4.79 5.90 -11.41
C ASN A 8 5.59 5.56 -10.15
N ALA A 9 6.29 6.54 -9.56
CA ALA A 9 6.96 6.36 -8.27
C ALA A 9 5.98 5.92 -7.18
N HIS A 10 4.82 6.57 -7.07
CA HIS A 10 3.82 6.22 -6.06
C HIS A 10 3.09 4.91 -6.35
N TYR A 11 2.94 4.51 -7.61
CA TYR A 11 2.48 3.18 -7.98
C TYR A 11 3.42 2.09 -7.44
N TRP A 12 4.73 2.24 -7.64
CA TRP A 12 5.72 1.30 -7.13
C TRP A 12 5.82 1.31 -5.60
N LEU A 13 5.69 2.49 -4.96
CA LEU A 13 5.63 2.56 -3.49
C LEU A 13 4.40 1.85 -2.93
N ALA A 14 3.25 1.94 -3.58
CA ALA A 14 2.05 1.22 -3.16
C ALA A 14 2.24 -0.30 -3.22
N LEU A 15 2.87 -0.82 -4.27
CA LEU A 15 3.21 -2.25 -4.37
C LEU A 15 4.21 -2.69 -3.29
N ARG A 16 5.23 -1.87 -3.03
CA ARG A 16 6.20 -2.14 -1.96
C ARG A 16 5.53 -2.14 -0.58
N MET A 17 4.65 -1.18 -0.31
CA MET A 17 3.85 -1.11 0.92
C MET A 17 2.95 -2.33 1.08
N ALA A 18 2.29 -2.77 0.02
CA ALA A 18 1.49 -3.99 0.05
C ALA A 18 2.35 -5.19 0.47
N LYS A 19 3.48 -5.40 -0.20
CA LYS A 19 4.41 -6.49 0.12
C LYS A 19 4.91 -6.41 1.56
N ALA A 20 5.35 -5.23 2.01
CA ALA A 20 5.89 -5.01 3.36
C ALA A 20 4.84 -5.25 4.45
N THR A 21 3.57 -4.96 4.19
CA THR A 21 2.48 -5.11 5.19
C THR A 21 1.74 -6.43 5.09
N GLY A 22 2.11 -7.25 4.12
CA GLY A 22 1.43 -8.50 3.85
C GLY A 22 0.04 -8.33 3.22
N ALA A 23 -0.17 -7.29 2.44
CA ALA A 23 -1.24 -7.23 1.45
C ALA A 23 -0.72 -7.69 0.06
N ASP A 24 -1.65 -7.91 -0.87
CA ASP A 24 -1.35 -8.17 -2.29
C ASP A 24 -2.37 -7.42 -3.15
N LEU A 25 -1.93 -6.35 -3.82
CA LEU A 25 -2.81 -5.53 -4.65
C LEU A 25 -3.20 -6.26 -5.94
N THR A 26 -2.27 -6.98 -6.55
CA THR A 26 -2.52 -7.71 -7.80
C THR A 26 -3.48 -8.86 -7.53
N GLY A 27 -3.18 -9.68 -6.52
CA GLY A 27 -4.07 -10.77 -6.11
C GLY A 27 -5.45 -10.28 -5.67
N ALA A 28 -5.54 -9.13 -4.99
CA ALA A 28 -6.83 -8.54 -4.63
C ALA A 28 -7.65 -8.08 -5.85
N VAL A 29 -7.00 -7.57 -6.90
CA VAL A 29 -7.69 -7.23 -8.16
C VAL A 29 -8.18 -8.49 -8.87
N GLU A 30 -7.33 -9.52 -8.96
CA GLU A 30 -7.68 -10.81 -9.57
C GLU A 30 -8.84 -11.50 -8.83
N ALA A 31 -8.87 -11.40 -7.50
CA ALA A 31 -9.93 -11.94 -6.65
C ALA A 31 -11.18 -11.04 -6.57
N HIS A 32 -11.25 -9.93 -7.34
CA HIS A 32 -12.31 -8.93 -7.27
C HIS A 32 -12.52 -8.31 -5.87
N ALA A 33 -11.54 -8.42 -4.97
CA ALA A 33 -11.53 -7.81 -3.65
C ALA A 33 -11.06 -6.34 -3.68
N LEU A 34 -10.44 -5.91 -4.78
CA LEU A 34 -10.03 -4.54 -5.04
C LEU A 34 -10.34 -4.19 -6.50
N GLU A 35 -11.11 -3.12 -6.76
CA GLU A 35 -11.28 -2.64 -8.12
C GLU A 35 -10.03 -1.88 -8.61
N GLN A 36 -9.74 -1.94 -9.92
CA GLN A 36 -8.62 -1.18 -10.50
C GLN A 36 -8.76 0.33 -10.29
N ALA A 37 -10.00 0.87 -10.31
CA ALA A 37 -10.27 2.27 -10.03
C ALA A 37 -9.99 2.65 -8.56
N ASP A 38 -10.26 1.73 -7.64
CA ASP A 38 -9.93 1.90 -6.22
C ASP A 38 -8.41 1.91 -6.00
N TRP A 39 -7.67 1.04 -6.69
CA TRP A 39 -6.21 1.08 -6.65
C TRP A 39 -5.67 2.40 -7.24
N ALA A 40 -6.18 2.84 -8.39
CA ALA A 40 -5.80 4.14 -8.94
C ALA A 40 -6.05 5.28 -7.93
N THR A 41 -7.17 5.24 -7.21
CA THR A 41 -7.51 6.18 -6.13
C THR A 41 -6.51 6.10 -4.97
N MET A 42 -6.07 4.91 -4.57
CA MET A 42 -5.01 4.74 -3.57
C MET A 42 -3.71 5.40 -4.01
N VAL A 43 -3.32 5.28 -5.29
CA VAL A 43 -2.12 5.92 -5.83
C VAL A 43 -2.27 7.45 -5.87
N GLU A 44 -3.43 7.97 -6.26
CA GLU A 44 -3.71 9.42 -6.24
C GLU A 44 -3.66 9.99 -4.81
N ARG A 45 -4.22 9.28 -3.82
CA ARG A 45 -4.09 9.67 -2.40
C ARG A 45 -2.64 9.64 -1.93
N CYS A 46 -1.91 8.58 -2.30
CA CYS A 46 -0.51 8.41 -1.90
C CYS A 46 0.38 9.54 -2.42
N ARG A 47 0.20 10.01 -3.66
CA ARG A 47 1.03 11.09 -4.20
C ARG A 47 0.76 12.47 -3.61
N ALA A 48 -0.37 12.63 -2.94
CA ALA A 48 -0.71 13.85 -2.21
C ALA A 48 -0.26 13.79 -0.75
N CYS A 49 0.27 12.65 -0.28
CA CYS A 49 0.66 12.49 1.12
C CYS A 49 1.94 13.25 1.44
N THR A 50 2.02 13.77 2.65
CA THR A 50 3.18 14.50 3.17
C THR A 50 4.24 13.59 3.80
N TRP A 51 3.98 12.28 3.84
CA TRP A 51 4.83 11.28 4.51
C TRP A 51 5.63 10.41 3.54
N ALA A 52 5.80 10.83 2.28
CA ALA A 52 6.47 10.02 1.26
C ALA A 52 7.93 9.66 1.63
N GLU A 53 8.69 10.58 2.22
CA GLU A 53 10.06 10.33 2.67
C GLU A 53 10.12 9.35 3.86
N GLY A 54 9.16 9.47 4.80
CA GLY A 54 9.01 8.54 5.91
C GLY A 54 8.65 7.14 5.42
N CYS A 55 7.72 7.05 4.47
CA CYS A 55 7.35 5.81 3.78
C CYS A 55 8.56 5.13 3.14
N GLN A 56 9.39 5.87 2.39
CA GLN A 56 10.58 5.30 1.75
C GLN A 56 11.61 4.77 2.74
N ARG A 57 11.87 5.52 3.82
CA ARG A 57 12.77 5.06 4.91
C ARG A 57 12.23 3.81 5.57
N TRP A 58 10.95 3.80 5.93
CA TRP A 58 10.27 2.65 6.53
C TRP A 58 10.31 1.41 5.62
N LEU A 59 10.06 1.58 4.31
CA LEU A 59 10.13 0.51 3.31
C LEU A 59 11.55 0.03 2.96
N SER A 60 12.58 0.72 3.43
CA SER A 60 13.98 0.33 3.22
C SER A 60 14.54 -0.43 4.41
N ASP A 61 13.83 -0.44 5.53
CA ASP A 61 14.19 -1.16 6.73
C ASP A 61 13.65 -2.60 6.67
N PRO A 62 14.53 -3.62 6.65
CA PRO A 62 14.14 -5.01 6.56
C PRO A 62 13.36 -5.51 7.79
N GLU A 63 13.45 -4.85 8.95
CA GLU A 63 12.70 -5.21 10.15
C GLU A 63 11.18 -4.97 9.96
N ASN A 64 10.80 -4.12 9.01
CA ASN A 64 9.42 -3.83 8.67
C ASN A 64 8.79 -4.86 7.71
N ALA A 65 9.48 -5.97 7.42
CA ALA A 65 8.90 -7.05 6.64
C ALA A 65 7.74 -7.72 7.41
N GLN A 66 6.56 -7.77 6.79
CA GLN A 66 5.30 -8.24 7.37
C GLN A 66 4.82 -7.42 8.59
N ALA A 67 5.25 -6.16 8.70
CA ALA A 67 4.82 -5.27 9.77
C ALA A 67 3.37 -4.77 9.56
N SER A 68 2.79 -4.22 10.61
CA SER A 68 1.50 -3.51 10.51
C SER A 68 1.66 -2.24 9.67
N VAL A 69 0.58 -1.82 9.02
CA VAL A 69 0.62 -0.61 8.18
C VAL A 69 0.91 0.62 9.06
N PRO A 70 1.86 1.48 8.68
CA PRO A 70 2.17 2.70 9.42
C PRO A 70 0.94 3.61 9.56
N VAL A 71 0.73 4.16 10.76
CA VAL A 71 -0.37 5.09 11.05
C VAL A 71 -0.33 6.36 10.18
N ASP A 72 0.87 6.76 9.74
CA ASP A 72 1.08 7.92 8.86
C ASP A 72 0.82 7.61 7.37
N CYS A 73 0.53 6.36 7.02
CA CYS A 73 0.20 5.99 5.64
C CYS A 73 -1.18 6.52 5.27
N ALA A 74 -1.27 7.34 4.21
CA ALA A 74 -2.55 7.85 3.70
C ALA A 74 -3.53 6.76 3.20
N ASN A 75 -3.05 5.52 3.05
CA ASN A 75 -3.85 4.35 2.67
C ASN A 75 -3.87 3.28 3.79
N GLN A 76 -3.63 3.67 5.05
CA GLN A 76 -3.50 2.74 6.16
C GLN A 76 -4.68 1.78 6.27
N ASP A 77 -5.92 2.30 6.27
CA ASP A 77 -7.13 1.48 6.33
C ASP A 77 -7.23 0.47 5.18
N ARG A 78 -6.91 0.91 3.95
CA ARG A 78 -7.02 0.08 2.75
C ARG A 78 -6.00 -1.06 2.76
N PHE A 79 -4.74 -0.78 3.09
CA PHE A 79 -3.74 -1.83 3.21
C PHE A 79 -4.03 -2.77 4.40
N SER A 80 -4.57 -2.25 5.50
CA SER A 80 -4.93 -3.06 6.66
C SER A 80 -6.07 -4.03 6.32
N ALA A 81 -7.10 -3.57 5.61
CA ALA A 81 -8.18 -4.43 5.13
C ALA A 81 -7.68 -5.52 4.17
N LEU A 82 -6.84 -5.15 3.20
CA LEU A 82 -6.32 -6.09 2.19
C LEU A 82 -5.37 -7.13 2.79
N SER A 83 -4.53 -6.72 3.75
CA SER A 83 -3.66 -7.65 4.48
C SER A 83 -4.47 -8.62 5.36
N ALA A 84 -5.55 -8.15 6.00
CA ALA A 84 -6.45 -9.01 6.76
C ALA A 84 -7.15 -10.06 5.87
N LEU A 85 -7.63 -9.65 4.68
CA LEU A 85 -8.24 -10.55 3.70
C LEU A 85 -7.27 -11.66 3.28
N ARG A 86 -6.00 -11.32 3.01
CA ARG A 86 -4.98 -12.32 2.64
C ARG A 86 -4.69 -13.30 3.78
N LYS A 87 -4.65 -12.84 5.04
CA LYS A 87 -4.46 -13.72 6.20
C LYS A 87 -5.65 -14.66 6.45
N ALA A 88 -6.85 -14.25 6.05
CA ALA A 88 -8.07 -15.05 6.18
C ALA A 88 -8.20 -16.14 5.10
N THR A 89 -7.44 -16.04 4.01
CA THR A 89 -7.34 -17.07 2.98
C THR A 89 -6.00 -17.78 3.11
N PRO A 90 -5.87 -18.84 3.94
CA PRO A 90 -4.70 -19.68 3.89
C PRO A 90 -4.62 -20.34 2.50
N GLU A 91 -3.46 -20.23 1.88
CA GLU A 91 -3.04 -21.01 0.72
C GLU A 91 -3.36 -22.50 0.98
N ALA A 92 -4.20 -23.08 0.12
CA ALA A 92 -4.55 -24.50 0.12
C ALA A 92 -3.53 -25.31 -0.70
#